data_AF-A0A7C1E932-F1
#
_entry.id   AF-A0A7C1E932-F1
#
_cell.length_a   1.000
_cell.length_b   1.000
_cell.length_c   1.000
_cell.angle_alpha   90.00
_cell.angle_beta   90.00
_cell.angle_gamma   90.00
#
_symmetry.space_group_name_H-M   'P 1'
#
loop_
_entity.id
_entity.type
_entity.pdbx_description
1 polymer ?
#
loop_
_entity_poly.entity_id
_entity_poly.type
_entity_poly.pdbx_seq_one_letter_code
_entity_poly.pdbx_strand_id
1 'polypeptide(L)'
;MGRLHSYKNRILPVTVITLLVLSTVSVSLALGPAAPGGFDTGPSWAPVVPTKKVTMVQFDENSLADDYAYLAAVPTSVFYDAASRKLYSHPLLFHQDEMPSPSPEERSLNAYQSLEYFMTDWMGYCEGQLDHLVLINMPREKAATWKARNVSTISGSDIYETAATIALHDWSFADRAVIAVVGEAAEVQNTTEGTLTGTFPAGQRVQTAQFEVGQSNSLNPVFHPFTVPDGYKYVTADVWWDSIILGGFIAIPPGDPDVQLFCQQGGEWMQTAAVANWNILTGPREYAESYVYNTGNWRIGITDIPTEAPRIDLLGGLLTLQGSPLQALLSLRRGVTYNVDVAMYPGTEMDIPETPAAGSRHARFVLEWDDPSAHLGFSLIGPAGEEIVSARNATGSQQVIEVERLGGCLPGEHYRLCIFSMDDTATRSVDYRISYSWHTNYTQERNDYLTSASEGAILASTLNAPL
;
A
#
# COMPACT_ATOMS: atom_id res chain seq x y z
N MET A 1 -68.93 -75.27 29.87
CA MET A 1 -67.82 -75.66 30.78
C MET A 1 -66.83 -76.50 30.00
N GLY A 2 -65.69 -75.90 29.65
CA GLY A 2 -64.67 -76.56 28.84
C GLY A 2 -63.43 -75.69 28.65
N ARG A 3 -62.36 -76.11 29.33
CA ARG A 3 -60.93 -75.92 29.01
C ARG A 3 -60.31 -74.52 29.16
N LEU A 4 -59.60 -74.36 30.29
CA LEU A 4 -58.25 -73.79 30.32
C LEU A 4 -57.44 -74.35 29.13
N HIS A 5 -56.67 -73.51 28.42
CA HIS A 5 -55.30 -73.81 28.02
C HIS A 5 -54.56 -72.56 27.50
N SER A 6 -53.39 -72.34 28.10
CA SER A 6 -52.16 -71.79 27.52
C SER A 6 -52.06 -70.30 27.16
N TYR A 7 -51.79 -69.48 28.19
CA TYR A 7 -51.05 -68.21 28.07
C TYR A 7 -49.52 -68.44 27.97
N LYS A 8 -49.09 -69.34 27.09
CA LYS A 8 -47.68 -69.52 26.74
C LYS A 8 -47.61 -69.69 25.23
N ASN A 9 -47.26 -68.61 24.53
CA ASN A 9 -46.71 -68.55 23.14
C ASN A 9 -47.01 -67.24 22.39
N ARG A 10 -47.56 -66.20 23.03
CA ARG A 10 -47.71 -64.87 22.39
C ARG A 10 -46.61 -63.87 22.72
N ILE A 11 -45.72 -64.17 23.66
CA ILE A 11 -44.61 -63.26 24.03
C ILE A 11 -43.46 -63.39 23.02
N LEU A 12 -43.12 -64.61 22.57
CA LEU A 12 -42.02 -64.83 21.63
C LEU A 12 -42.16 -64.12 20.27
N PRO A 13 -43.32 -64.13 19.57
CA PRO A 13 -43.44 -63.46 18.28
C PRO A 13 -43.44 -61.93 18.44
N VAL A 14 -43.97 -61.39 19.54
CA VAL A 14 -43.96 -59.95 19.80
C VAL A 14 -42.55 -59.48 20.12
N THR A 15 -41.77 -60.22 20.92
CA THR A 15 -40.36 -59.86 21.21
C THR A 15 -39.47 -59.95 19.98
N VAL A 16 -39.68 -60.93 19.09
CA VAL A 16 -38.91 -61.07 17.83
C VAL A 16 -39.28 -59.99 16.82
N ILE A 17 -40.56 -59.62 16.70
CA ILE A 17 -40.98 -58.50 15.84
C ILE A 17 -40.49 -57.17 16.40
N THR A 18 -40.48 -56.98 17.72
CA THR A 18 -39.97 -55.75 18.35
C THR A 18 -38.44 -55.65 18.19
N LEU A 19 -37.69 -56.75 18.29
CA LEU A 19 -36.24 -56.77 18.01
C LEU A 19 -35.92 -56.55 16.52
N LEU A 20 -36.74 -57.07 15.60
CA LEU A 20 -36.58 -56.84 14.17
C LEU A 20 -36.90 -55.39 13.78
N VAL A 21 -37.90 -54.76 14.40
CA VAL A 21 -38.24 -53.33 14.19
C VAL A 21 -37.23 -52.40 14.87
N LEU A 22 -36.63 -52.78 16.01
CA LEU A 22 -35.53 -52.00 16.60
C LEU A 22 -34.20 -52.16 15.85
N SER A 23 -33.99 -53.26 15.12
CA SER A 23 -32.77 -53.47 14.33
C SER A 23 -32.75 -52.75 12.96
N THR A 24 -33.88 -52.19 12.52
CA THR A 24 -34.00 -51.44 11.26
C THR A 24 -34.03 -49.93 11.44
N VAL A 25 -34.03 -49.44 12.68
CA VAL A 25 -33.84 -48.02 13.00
C VAL A 25 -32.36 -47.78 13.34
N SER A 26 -31.49 -48.12 12.39
CA SER A 26 -30.22 -47.42 12.27
C SER A 26 -30.58 -46.02 11.78
N VAL A 27 -30.93 -45.11 12.69
CA VAL A 27 -30.77 -43.68 12.42
C VAL A 27 -29.27 -43.50 12.28
N SER A 28 -28.78 -43.69 11.06
CA SER A 28 -27.60 -42.98 10.62
C SER A 28 -27.96 -41.52 10.83
N LEU A 29 -27.56 -40.97 11.98
CA LEU A 29 -27.18 -39.57 12.05
C LEU A 29 -26.10 -39.47 10.98
N ALA A 30 -26.51 -39.17 9.75
CA ALA A 30 -25.62 -38.57 8.79
C ALA A 30 -25.19 -37.29 9.49
N LEU A 31 -24.07 -37.37 10.22
CA LEU A 31 -23.21 -36.22 10.38
C LEU A 31 -23.10 -35.69 8.96
N GLY A 32 -23.70 -34.51 8.73
CA GLY A 32 -23.52 -33.79 7.47
C GLY A 32 -22.04 -33.78 7.15
N PRO A 33 -21.66 -33.67 5.86
CA PRO A 33 -20.25 -33.62 5.48
C PRO A 33 -19.53 -32.67 6.44
N ALA A 34 -18.44 -33.16 7.06
CA ALA A 34 -17.65 -32.36 7.98
C ALA A 34 -17.41 -31.01 7.31
N ALA A 35 -17.75 -29.92 8.00
CA ALA A 35 -17.63 -28.58 7.44
C ALA A 35 -16.21 -28.43 6.86
N PRO A 36 -16.07 -28.01 5.59
CA PRO A 36 -14.78 -28.05 4.89
C PRO A 36 -13.68 -27.47 5.77
N GLY A 37 -12.56 -28.20 5.87
CA GLY A 37 -11.38 -27.70 6.58
C GLY A 37 -10.94 -26.39 5.92
N GLY A 38 -10.94 -25.30 6.68
CA GLY A 38 -10.47 -24.01 6.20
C GLY A 38 -8.96 -23.90 6.36
N PHE A 39 -8.38 -22.85 5.80
CA PHE A 39 -7.04 -22.43 6.16
C PHE A 39 -7.06 -21.80 7.55
N ASP A 40 -6.49 -22.51 8.52
CA ASP A 40 -6.38 -22.06 9.93
C ASP A 40 -5.13 -21.18 10.16
N THR A 41 -4.26 -21.06 9.14
CA THR A 41 -3.04 -20.23 9.17
C THR A 41 -3.11 -19.20 8.06
N GLY A 42 -3.06 -17.92 8.40
CA GLY A 42 -3.11 -16.81 7.45
C GLY A 42 -3.30 -15.47 8.16
N PRO A 43 -3.37 -14.36 7.40
CA PRO A 43 -3.54 -13.02 7.97
C PRO A 43 -4.97 -12.77 8.51
N SER A 44 -5.92 -13.68 8.24
CA SER A 44 -7.31 -13.55 8.68
C SER A 44 -7.49 -13.89 10.15
N TRP A 45 -8.40 -13.19 10.83
CA TRP A 45 -8.72 -13.39 12.25
C TRP A 45 -9.54 -14.66 12.53
N ALA A 46 -10.11 -15.28 11.51
CA ALA A 46 -10.84 -16.54 11.57
C ALA A 46 -10.43 -17.47 10.41
N PRO A 47 -10.60 -18.80 10.56
CA PRO A 47 -10.33 -19.75 9.48
C PRO A 47 -11.10 -19.45 8.21
N VAL A 48 -10.42 -19.52 7.07
CA VAL A 48 -10.99 -19.18 5.76
C VAL A 48 -11.30 -20.43 4.95
N VAL A 49 -12.53 -20.53 4.46
CA VAL A 49 -12.98 -21.55 3.52
C VAL A 49 -13.17 -20.90 2.15
N PRO A 50 -12.20 -21.06 1.23
CA PRO A 50 -12.38 -20.62 -0.14
C PRO A 50 -13.51 -21.42 -0.82
N THR A 51 -14.29 -20.74 -1.66
CA THR A 51 -15.31 -21.38 -2.50
C THR A 51 -14.88 -21.32 -3.97
N LYS A 52 -15.25 -22.31 -4.79
CA LYS A 52 -14.90 -22.34 -6.23
C LYS A 52 -15.78 -21.36 -7.06
N LYS A 53 -16.03 -20.15 -6.52
CA LYS A 53 -16.77 -19.05 -7.15
C LYS A 53 -15.81 -17.93 -7.55
N VAL A 54 -16.24 -17.04 -8.44
CA VAL A 54 -15.63 -15.72 -8.69
C VAL A 54 -16.76 -14.72 -8.97
N THR A 55 -16.62 -13.50 -8.47
CA THR A 55 -17.46 -12.36 -8.85
C THR A 55 -16.59 -11.34 -9.60
N MET A 56 -17.06 -10.90 -10.77
CA MET A 56 -16.41 -9.87 -11.58
C MET A 56 -17.33 -8.67 -11.75
N VAL A 57 -16.79 -7.47 -11.52
CA VAL A 57 -17.46 -6.20 -11.77
C VAL A 57 -16.77 -5.52 -12.94
N GLN A 58 -17.51 -5.13 -13.98
CA GLN A 58 -16.93 -4.36 -15.08
C GLN A 58 -16.48 -2.99 -14.56
N PHE A 59 -15.18 -2.70 -14.70
CA PHE A 59 -14.63 -1.39 -14.34
C PHE A 59 -15.19 -0.29 -15.23
N ASP A 60 -15.54 0.85 -14.63
CA ASP A 60 -16.01 2.07 -15.29
C ASP A 60 -15.26 3.29 -14.75
N GLU A 61 -14.31 3.82 -15.53
CA GLU A 61 -13.53 5.00 -15.13
C GLU A 61 -14.36 6.30 -15.00
N ASN A 62 -15.58 6.32 -15.56
CA ASN A 62 -16.40 7.53 -15.66
C ASN A 62 -17.48 7.62 -14.57
N SER A 63 -17.61 6.59 -13.73
CA SER A 63 -18.69 6.47 -12.75
C SER A 63 -18.16 5.87 -11.45
N LEU A 64 -18.96 5.97 -10.38
CA LEU A 64 -18.77 5.16 -9.16
C LEU A 64 -19.76 4.00 -9.09
N ALA A 65 -20.55 3.77 -10.15
CA ALA A 65 -21.58 2.74 -10.14
C ALA A 65 -20.98 1.33 -10.00
N ASP A 66 -19.83 1.08 -10.61
CA ASP A 66 -19.05 -0.13 -10.45
C ASP A 66 -18.40 -0.22 -9.07
N ASP A 67 -17.88 0.87 -8.50
CA ASP A 67 -17.41 0.90 -7.10
C ASP A 67 -18.51 0.51 -6.11
N TYR A 68 -19.71 1.10 -6.23
CA TYR A 68 -20.84 0.75 -5.35
C TYR A 68 -21.32 -0.68 -5.59
N ALA A 69 -21.32 -1.16 -6.84
CA ALA A 69 -21.67 -2.54 -7.13
C ALA A 69 -20.63 -3.53 -6.57
N TYR A 70 -19.35 -3.17 -6.61
CA TYR A 70 -18.27 -3.91 -5.96
C TYR A 70 -18.49 -3.96 -4.45
N LEU A 71 -18.72 -2.82 -3.79
CA LEU A 71 -19.00 -2.75 -2.35
C LEU A 71 -20.24 -3.57 -1.96
N ALA A 72 -21.32 -3.53 -2.75
CA ALA A 72 -22.51 -4.36 -2.53
C ALA A 72 -22.23 -5.88 -2.69
N ALA A 73 -21.24 -6.25 -3.51
CA ALA A 73 -20.82 -7.64 -3.70
C ALA A 73 -19.81 -8.15 -2.66
N VAL A 74 -19.23 -7.28 -1.82
CA VAL A 74 -18.32 -7.66 -0.74
C VAL A 74 -18.95 -8.69 0.21
N PRO A 75 -20.16 -8.48 0.78
CA PRO A 75 -20.78 -9.49 1.65
C PRO A 75 -21.08 -10.80 0.94
N THR A 76 -21.31 -10.79 -0.38
CA THR A 76 -21.51 -12.04 -1.14
C THR A 76 -20.21 -12.80 -1.37
N SER A 77 -19.08 -12.09 -1.34
CA SER A 77 -17.75 -12.61 -1.69
C SER A 77 -16.88 -12.91 -0.49
N VAL A 78 -17.12 -12.27 0.66
CA VAL A 78 -16.51 -12.62 1.93
C VAL A 78 -17.52 -12.39 3.05
N PHE A 79 -17.82 -13.42 3.83
CA PHE A 79 -18.74 -13.31 4.96
C PHE A 79 -18.37 -14.25 6.10
N TYR A 80 -18.70 -13.83 7.32
CA TYR A 80 -18.47 -14.60 8.52
C TYR A 80 -19.71 -15.40 8.91
N ASP A 81 -19.60 -16.73 8.89
CA ASP A 81 -20.64 -17.60 9.43
C ASP A 81 -20.39 -17.85 10.92
N ALA A 82 -21.21 -17.24 11.77
CA ALA A 82 -21.11 -17.38 13.22
C ALA A 82 -21.37 -18.82 13.71
N ALA A 83 -22.14 -19.62 12.95
CA ALA A 83 -22.46 -21.00 13.35
C ALA A 83 -21.24 -21.92 13.22
N SER A 84 -20.50 -21.82 12.10
CA SER A 84 -19.26 -22.57 11.88
C SER A 84 -18.01 -21.86 12.42
N ARG A 85 -18.11 -20.57 12.76
CA ARG A 85 -17.01 -19.67 13.14
C ARG A 85 -15.93 -19.56 12.05
N LYS A 86 -16.35 -19.54 10.79
CA LYS A 86 -15.46 -19.48 9.62
C LYS A 86 -15.81 -18.31 8.72
N LEU A 87 -14.80 -17.82 8.00
CA LEU A 87 -14.99 -16.93 6.87
C LEU A 87 -15.15 -17.79 5.61
N TYR A 88 -16.19 -17.53 4.84
CA TYR A 88 -16.29 -18.04 3.48
C TYR A 88 -15.85 -16.95 2.54
N SER A 89 -15.02 -17.28 1.55
CA SER A 89 -14.55 -16.28 0.60
C SER A 89 -14.35 -16.80 -0.81
N HIS A 90 -14.46 -15.88 -1.77
CA HIS A 90 -14.00 -16.05 -3.14
C HIS A 90 -13.56 -14.72 -3.73
N PRO A 91 -12.84 -14.72 -4.86
CA PRO A 91 -12.35 -13.49 -5.48
C PRO A 91 -13.49 -12.58 -5.97
N LEU A 92 -13.42 -11.33 -5.56
CA LEU A 92 -14.21 -10.23 -6.10
C LEU A 92 -13.25 -9.29 -6.82
N LEU A 93 -13.40 -9.16 -8.14
CA LEU A 93 -12.40 -8.53 -9.00
C LEU A 93 -13.05 -7.49 -9.90
N PHE A 94 -12.37 -6.36 -10.11
CA PHE A 94 -12.65 -5.51 -11.24
C PHE A 94 -12.14 -6.16 -12.52
N HIS A 95 -12.97 -6.18 -13.56
CA HIS A 95 -12.60 -6.60 -14.90
C HIS A 95 -12.29 -5.37 -15.75
N GLN A 96 -11.08 -5.34 -16.32
CA GLN A 96 -10.68 -4.40 -17.36
C GLN A 96 -10.36 -5.19 -18.63
N ASP A 97 -10.60 -4.60 -19.79
CA ASP A 97 -10.32 -5.27 -21.06
C ASP A 97 -8.82 -5.36 -21.31
N GLU A 98 -8.40 -6.37 -22.08
CA GLU A 98 -7.02 -6.47 -22.55
C GLU A 98 -6.66 -5.21 -23.34
N MET A 99 -5.58 -4.54 -22.95
CA MET A 99 -5.04 -3.41 -23.70
C MET A 99 -4.25 -3.92 -24.92
N PRO A 100 -4.69 -3.62 -26.15
CA PRO A 100 -3.96 -4.05 -27.34
C PRO A 100 -2.70 -3.21 -27.52
N SER A 101 -1.53 -3.83 -27.36
CA SER A 101 -0.21 -3.21 -27.57
C SER A 101 0.09 -2.01 -26.65
N PRO A 102 0.14 -2.20 -25.32
CA PRO A 102 0.43 -1.12 -24.39
C PRO A 102 1.85 -0.57 -24.62
N SER A 103 1.97 0.75 -24.51
CA SER A 103 3.24 1.46 -24.41
C SER A 103 4.08 0.94 -23.23
N PRO A 104 5.40 1.17 -23.20
CA PRO A 104 6.24 0.78 -22.06
C PRO A 104 5.69 1.29 -20.72
N GLU A 105 5.15 2.50 -20.69
CA GLU A 105 4.53 3.11 -19.50
C GLU A 105 3.21 2.42 -19.13
N GLU A 106 2.36 2.13 -20.11
CA GLU A 106 1.06 1.46 -19.91
C GLU A 106 1.20 0.00 -19.47
N ARG A 107 2.30 -0.68 -19.83
CA ARG A 107 2.55 -2.08 -19.42
C ARG A 107 2.57 -2.23 -17.91
N SER A 108 3.20 -1.30 -17.20
CA SER A 108 3.26 -1.31 -15.75
C SER A 108 1.91 -1.02 -15.09
N LEU A 109 0.97 -0.43 -15.83
CA LEU A 109 -0.38 -0.08 -15.37
C LEU A 109 -1.45 -1.04 -15.93
N ASN A 110 -1.04 -2.13 -16.59
CA ASN A 110 -1.97 -3.07 -17.21
C ASN A 110 -2.65 -3.97 -16.18
N ALA A 111 -3.82 -3.53 -15.70
CA ALA A 111 -4.63 -4.27 -14.74
C ALA A 111 -5.08 -5.66 -15.26
N TYR A 112 -5.28 -5.82 -16.57
CA TYR A 112 -5.69 -7.10 -17.16
C TYR A 112 -4.62 -8.18 -16.95
N GLN A 113 -3.33 -7.84 -17.07
CA GLN A 113 -2.25 -8.80 -16.86
C GLN A 113 -2.27 -9.34 -15.42
N SER A 114 -2.48 -8.47 -14.43
CA SER A 114 -2.57 -8.87 -13.02
C SER A 114 -3.81 -9.73 -12.76
N LEU A 115 -4.95 -9.37 -13.38
CA LEU A 115 -6.18 -10.16 -13.35
C LEU A 115 -5.96 -11.56 -13.93
N GLU A 116 -5.29 -11.68 -15.07
CA GLU A 116 -5.01 -12.95 -15.74
C GLU A 116 -4.11 -13.86 -14.90
N TYR A 117 -3.04 -13.32 -14.30
CA TYR A 117 -2.17 -14.09 -13.40
C TYR A 117 -2.94 -14.63 -12.20
N PHE A 118 -3.69 -13.76 -11.52
CA PHE A 118 -4.51 -14.16 -10.38
C PHE A 118 -5.54 -15.23 -10.76
N MET A 119 -6.24 -15.03 -11.89
CA MET A 119 -7.24 -15.98 -12.35
C MET A 119 -6.64 -17.31 -12.79
N THR A 120 -5.42 -17.33 -13.33
CA THR A 120 -4.71 -18.58 -13.67
C THR A 120 -4.49 -19.42 -12.42
N ASP A 121 -4.01 -18.82 -11.33
CA ASP A 121 -3.79 -19.50 -10.06
C ASP A 121 -5.12 -19.97 -9.44
N TRP A 122 -6.14 -19.11 -9.46
CA TRP A 122 -7.46 -19.45 -8.91
C TRP A 122 -8.14 -20.58 -9.69
N MET A 123 -8.04 -20.57 -11.02
CA MET A 123 -8.51 -21.65 -11.87
C MET A 123 -7.74 -22.94 -11.59
N GLY A 124 -6.43 -22.85 -11.32
CA GLY A 124 -5.61 -23.97 -10.85
C GLY A 124 -6.16 -24.59 -9.56
N TYR A 125 -6.47 -23.76 -8.56
CA TYR A 125 -7.14 -24.19 -7.32
C TYR A 125 -8.50 -24.85 -7.60
N CYS A 126 -9.25 -24.33 -8.57
CA CYS A 126 -10.55 -24.87 -8.97
C CYS A 126 -10.47 -26.09 -9.92
N GLU A 127 -9.30 -26.66 -10.15
CA GLU A 127 -9.09 -27.78 -11.10
C GLU A 127 -9.55 -27.47 -12.53
N GLY A 128 -9.39 -26.20 -12.94
CA GLY A 128 -9.71 -25.70 -14.27
C GLY A 128 -11.19 -25.41 -14.52
N GLN A 129 -12.06 -25.49 -13.51
CA GLN A 129 -13.48 -25.16 -13.65
C GLN A 129 -14.09 -24.59 -12.36
N LEU A 130 -14.66 -23.39 -12.44
CA LEU A 130 -15.44 -22.77 -11.36
C LEU A 130 -16.80 -23.46 -11.19
N ASP A 131 -17.31 -23.51 -9.96
CA ASP A 131 -18.71 -23.88 -9.70
C ASP A 131 -19.66 -22.75 -10.11
N HIS A 132 -19.26 -21.50 -9.92
CA HIS A 132 -20.08 -20.33 -10.30
C HIS A 132 -19.22 -19.12 -10.66
N LEU A 133 -19.58 -18.44 -11.75
CA LEU A 133 -19.06 -17.13 -12.12
C LEU A 133 -20.21 -16.11 -12.11
N VAL A 134 -20.07 -15.03 -11.35
CA VAL A 134 -21.04 -13.92 -11.30
C VAL A 134 -20.45 -12.71 -12.01
N LEU A 135 -21.19 -12.17 -12.96
CA LEU A 135 -20.79 -11.05 -13.80
C LEU A 135 -21.70 -9.86 -13.51
N ILE A 136 -21.14 -8.76 -12.99
CA ILE A 136 -21.87 -7.53 -12.68
C ILE A 136 -21.46 -6.49 -13.72
N ASN A 137 -22.43 -6.01 -14.50
CA ASN A 137 -22.23 -5.08 -15.63
C ASN A 137 -21.20 -5.53 -16.67
N MET A 138 -20.81 -6.79 -16.65
CA MET A 138 -19.81 -7.37 -17.53
C MET A 138 -20.48 -8.29 -18.57
N PRO A 139 -20.24 -8.05 -19.87
CA PRO A 139 -20.73 -8.94 -20.92
C PRO A 139 -20.17 -10.36 -20.81
N ARG A 140 -21.01 -11.36 -21.06
CA ARG A 140 -20.67 -12.78 -20.85
C ARG A 140 -19.53 -13.27 -21.73
N GLU A 141 -19.41 -12.73 -22.93
CA GLU A 141 -18.36 -13.04 -23.90
C GLU A 141 -16.96 -12.71 -23.37
N LYS A 142 -16.81 -11.67 -22.54
CA LYS A 142 -15.53 -11.29 -21.94
C LYS A 142 -15.04 -12.33 -20.93
N ALA A 143 -15.96 -13.07 -20.33
CA ALA A 143 -15.68 -14.15 -19.40
C ALA A 143 -15.44 -15.52 -20.06
N ALA A 144 -15.50 -15.63 -21.40
CA ALA A 144 -15.42 -16.90 -22.12
C ALA A 144 -14.12 -17.68 -21.86
N THR A 145 -13.05 -16.97 -21.47
CA THR A 145 -11.74 -17.55 -21.13
C THR A 145 -11.79 -18.43 -19.87
N TRP A 146 -12.70 -18.15 -18.93
CA TRP A 146 -12.79 -18.87 -17.65
C TRP A 146 -13.99 -19.81 -17.62
N LYS A 147 -13.71 -21.12 -17.51
CA LYS A 147 -14.76 -22.14 -17.48
C LYS A 147 -15.49 -22.13 -16.14
N ALA A 148 -16.81 -22.07 -16.18
CA ALA A 148 -17.68 -22.20 -15.00
C ALA A 148 -18.85 -23.14 -15.30
N ARG A 149 -19.34 -23.86 -14.27
CA ARG A 149 -20.56 -24.69 -14.38
C ARG A 149 -21.80 -23.82 -14.53
N ASN A 150 -21.87 -22.74 -13.74
CA ASN A 150 -22.94 -21.76 -13.79
C ASN A 150 -22.35 -20.36 -14.03
N VAL A 151 -23.05 -19.56 -14.82
CA VAL A 151 -22.72 -18.14 -15.04
C VAL A 151 -23.98 -17.33 -14.80
N SER A 152 -23.94 -16.42 -13.83
CA SER A 152 -25.00 -15.44 -13.58
C SER A 152 -24.56 -14.06 -14.07
N THR A 153 -25.50 -13.29 -14.60
CA THR A 153 -25.25 -11.91 -15.02
C THR A 153 -26.23 -10.99 -14.29
N ILE A 154 -25.69 -9.94 -13.70
CA ILE A 154 -26.41 -8.83 -13.08
C ILE A 154 -26.08 -7.61 -13.91
N SER A 155 -27.09 -6.87 -14.36
CA SER A 155 -26.91 -5.68 -15.19
C SER A 155 -27.81 -4.58 -14.67
N GLY A 156 -27.24 -3.40 -14.45
CA GLY A 156 -27.94 -2.24 -13.94
C GLY A 156 -27.05 -1.00 -13.99
N SER A 157 -27.64 0.13 -14.37
CA SER A 157 -26.99 1.45 -14.32
C SER A 157 -27.34 2.24 -13.06
N ASP A 158 -28.36 1.80 -12.33
CA ASP A 158 -28.77 2.38 -11.06
C ASP A 158 -28.11 1.62 -9.90
N ILE A 159 -27.48 2.37 -9.00
CA ILE A 159 -26.71 1.80 -7.88
C ILE A 159 -27.62 1.05 -6.89
N TYR A 160 -28.86 1.52 -6.70
CA TYR A 160 -29.80 0.93 -5.74
C TYR A 160 -30.40 -0.37 -6.29
N GLU A 161 -30.80 -0.39 -7.56
CA GLU A 161 -31.32 -1.58 -8.23
C GLU A 161 -30.24 -2.67 -8.35
N THR A 162 -28.99 -2.26 -8.64
CA THR A 162 -27.87 -3.20 -8.72
C THR A 162 -27.58 -3.83 -7.36
N ALA A 163 -27.52 -3.04 -6.29
CA ALA A 163 -27.36 -3.56 -4.93
C ALA A 163 -28.51 -4.50 -4.52
N ALA A 164 -29.76 -4.11 -4.78
CA ALA A 164 -30.92 -4.95 -4.49
C ALA A 164 -30.90 -6.28 -5.26
N THR A 165 -30.45 -6.27 -6.52
CA THR A 165 -30.33 -7.47 -7.34
C THR A 165 -29.22 -8.40 -6.82
N ILE A 166 -28.08 -7.85 -6.40
CA ILE A 166 -27.00 -8.60 -5.75
C ILE A 166 -27.50 -9.24 -4.45
N ALA A 167 -28.20 -8.46 -3.61
CA ALA A 167 -28.78 -8.93 -2.36
C ALA A 167 -29.78 -10.07 -2.61
N LEU A 168 -30.70 -9.94 -3.56
CA LEU A 168 -31.69 -10.98 -3.85
C LEU A 168 -31.08 -12.23 -4.49
N HIS A 169 -30.02 -12.07 -5.28
CA HIS A 169 -29.33 -13.19 -5.93
C HIS A 169 -28.68 -14.14 -4.91
N ASP A 170 -27.93 -13.60 -3.95
CA ASP A 170 -27.15 -14.41 -3.00
C ASP A 170 -27.79 -14.51 -1.60
N TRP A 171 -28.72 -13.62 -1.24
CA TRP A 171 -29.25 -13.45 0.13
C TRP A 171 -30.78 -13.31 0.23
N SER A 172 -31.55 -13.81 -0.75
CA SER A 172 -33.03 -13.75 -0.70
C SER A 172 -33.67 -14.39 0.54
N PHE A 173 -32.94 -15.22 1.27
CA PHE A 173 -33.37 -15.87 2.51
C PHE A 173 -32.90 -15.15 3.80
N ALA A 174 -32.20 -14.03 3.70
CA ALA A 174 -31.65 -13.32 4.85
C ALA A 174 -32.75 -12.57 5.63
N ASP A 175 -32.74 -12.71 6.96
CA ASP A 175 -33.67 -12.01 7.87
C ASP A 175 -33.22 -10.58 8.19
N ARG A 176 -32.01 -10.20 7.77
CA ARG A 176 -31.38 -8.92 8.07
C ARG A 176 -30.73 -8.37 6.80
N ALA A 177 -30.65 -7.06 6.70
CA ALA A 177 -29.87 -6.35 5.70
C ALA A 177 -29.17 -5.17 6.38
N VAL A 178 -28.00 -4.81 5.89
CA VAL A 178 -27.37 -3.53 6.20
C VAL A 178 -27.89 -2.50 5.18
N ILE A 179 -27.90 -1.22 5.52
CA ILE A 179 -28.28 -0.15 4.60
C ILE A 179 -27.21 0.92 4.69
N ALA A 180 -26.53 1.20 3.58
CA ALA A 180 -25.65 2.35 3.45
C ALA A 180 -26.41 3.56 2.92
N VAL A 181 -26.05 4.75 3.41
CA VAL A 181 -26.58 6.01 2.89
C VAL A 181 -25.65 6.45 1.76
N VAL A 182 -26.15 6.35 0.53
CA VAL A 182 -25.43 6.75 -0.69
C VAL A 182 -26.31 7.68 -1.52
N GLY A 183 -25.70 8.42 -2.42
CA GLY A 183 -26.39 9.35 -3.31
C GLY A 183 -25.49 9.90 -4.41
N GLU A 184 -26.07 10.80 -5.20
CA GLU A 184 -25.33 11.60 -6.16
C GLU A 184 -24.73 12.81 -5.43
N ALA A 185 -23.40 12.92 -5.45
CA ALA A 185 -22.71 14.08 -4.92
C ALA A 185 -22.54 15.15 -6.01
N ALA A 186 -22.68 16.42 -5.65
CA ALA A 186 -22.49 17.50 -6.59
C ALA A 186 -21.03 17.57 -7.09
N GLU A 187 -20.85 17.69 -8.40
CA GLU A 187 -19.59 18.13 -8.98
C GLU A 187 -19.41 19.62 -8.69
N VAL A 188 -18.18 19.99 -8.33
CA VAL A 188 -17.79 21.39 -8.13
C VAL A 188 -16.55 21.67 -8.97
N GLN A 189 -16.31 22.93 -9.30
CA GLN A 189 -15.08 23.35 -9.96
C GLN A 189 -14.57 24.60 -9.28
N ASN A 190 -13.88 24.38 -8.15
CA ASN A 190 -13.29 25.46 -7.37
C ASN A 190 -11.78 25.39 -7.44
N THR A 191 -11.13 26.55 -7.50
CA THR A 191 -9.68 26.68 -7.36
C THR A 191 -9.41 27.42 -6.06
N THR A 192 -8.56 26.86 -5.23
CA THR A 192 -7.98 27.56 -4.08
C THR A 192 -6.58 27.99 -4.49
N GLU A 193 -6.23 29.25 -4.22
CA GLU A 193 -4.91 29.80 -4.48
C GLU A 193 -4.53 30.77 -3.35
N GLY A 194 -3.24 30.88 -3.10
CA GLY A 194 -2.73 31.79 -2.09
C GLY A 194 -1.23 32.03 -2.20
N THR A 195 -0.73 32.88 -1.31
CA THR A 195 0.69 33.24 -1.28
C THR A 195 1.14 33.45 0.16
N LEU A 196 2.28 32.85 0.50
CA LEU A 196 3.00 33.07 1.74
C LEU A 196 4.32 33.79 1.45
N THR A 197 4.78 34.56 2.42
CA THR A 197 6.09 35.22 2.36
C THR A 197 6.83 34.96 3.66
N GLY A 198 8.14 34.79 3.57
CA GLY A 198 8.98 34.61 4.73
C GLY A 198 10.39 35.11 4.50
N THR A 199 11.16 35.10 5.58
CA THR A 199 12.56 35.49 5.56
C THR A 199 13.38 34.40 6.22
N PHE A 200 14.35 33.87 5.49
CA PHE A 200 15.31 32.91 6.02
C PHE A 200 16.44 33.66 6.76
N PRO A 201 16.73 33.35 8.03
CA PRO A 201 17.74 34.09 8.81
C PRO A 201 19.15 34.00 8.23
N ALA A 202 19.91 35.09 8.38
CA ALA A 202 21.33 35.13 8.01
C ALA A 202 22.21 34.28 8.95
N GLY A 203 23.36 33.82 8.44
CA GLY A 203 24.42 33.21 9.25
C GLY A 203 24.11 31.82 9.84
N GLN A 204 23.02 31.18 9.42
CA GLN A 204 22.76 29.76 9.62
C GLN A 204 23.77 28.92 8.82
N ARG A 205 24.21 27.81 9.41
CA ARG A 205 25.22 26.92 8.82
C ARG A 205 24.68 25.51 8.68
N VAL A 206 25.16 24.80 7.67
CA VAL A 206 24.96 23.36 7.57
C VAL A 206 25.87 22.69 8.59
N GLN A 207 25.32 21.77 9.37
CA GLN A 207 26.11 20.93 10.26
C GLN A 207 26.35 19.57 9.62
N THR A 208 27.54 19.01 9.85
CA THR A 208 27.90 17.70 9.32
C THR A 208 28.37 16.76 10.41
N ALA A 209 28.08 15.48 10.23
CA ALA A 209 28.67 14.39 11.00
C ALA A 209 29.26 13.37 10.03
N GLN A 210 30.45 12.89 10.32
CA GLN A 210 31.17 11.93 9.49
C GLN A 210 31.55 10.71 10.31
N PHE A 211 31.38 9.53 9.76
CA PHE A 211 31.85 8.29 10.36
C PHE A 211 32.11 7.22 9.31
N GLU A 212 32.92 6.23 9.68
CA GLU A 212 33.27 5.09 8.85
C GLU A 212 32.59 3.83 9.39
N VAL A 213 32.04 3.02 8.49
CA VAL A 213 31.40 1.73 8.81
C VAL A 213 32.07 0.63 8.01
N GLY A 214 32.62 -0.36 8.70
CA GLY A 214 33.21 -1.53 8.03
C GLY A 214 32.13 -2.44 7.45
N GLN A 215 32.43 -3.04 6.30
CA GLN A 215 31.59 -4.05 5.67
C GLN A 215 31.27 -5.20 6.65
N SER A 216 30.00 -5.59 6.73
CA SER A 216 29.52 -6.57 7.72
C SER A 216 29.11 -7.91 7.11
N ASN A 217 28.72 -7.94 5.83
CA ASN A 217 28.11 -9.06 5.12
C ASN A 217 27.02 -9.75 5.94
N SER A 218 26.14 -8.95 6.54
CA SER A 218 25.10 -9.39 7.45
C SER A 218 23.79 -8.67 7.17
N LEU A 219 22.70 -9.41 7.25
CA LEU A 219 21.34 -8.84 7.23
C LEU A 219 21.01 -8.07 8.52
N ASN A 220 21.91 -8.07 9.52
CA ASN A 220 21.75 -7.25 10.71
C ASN A 220 22.33 -5.84 10.47
N PRO A 221 21.52 -4.78 10.59
CA PRO A 221 22.01 -3.42 10.41
C PRO A 221 23.06 -3.03 11.47
N VAL A 222 24.09 -2.32 11.04
CA VAL A 222 25.03 -1.62 11.92
C VAL A 222 24.52 -0.20 12.12
N PHE A 223 24.34 0.21 13.38
CA PHE A 223 23.79 1.52 13.72
C PHE A 223 24.86 2.49 14.21
N HIS A 224 24.84 3.71 13.68
CA HIS A 224 25.71 4.80 14.12
C HIS A 224 24.87 6.01 14.55
N PRO A 225 25.01 6.46 15.82
CA PRO A 225 24.21 7.59 16.33
C PRO A 225 24.80 8.93 15.91
N PHE A 226 23.93 9.91 15.74
CA PHE A 226 24.26 11.34 15.62
C PHE A 226 23.16 12.18 16.27
N THR A 227 23.38 13.49 16.38
CA THR A 227 22.41 14.40 17.03
C THR A 227 22.02 15.51 16.06
N VAL A 228 20.72 15.67 15.84
CA VAL A 228 20.16 16.78 15.05
C VAL A 228 19.82 17.94 16.00
N PRO A 229 20.43 19.12 15.85
CA PRO A 229 20.16 20.25 16.73
C PRO A 229 18.79 20.89 16.50
N ASP A 230 18.36 21.70 17.47
CA ASP A 230 17.19 22.57 17.30
C ASP A 230 17.40 23.58 16.16
N GLY A 231 16.33 23.84 15.41
CA GLY A 231 16.35 24.73 14.23
C GLY A 231 16.76 24.06 12.93
N TYR A 232 17.12 22.77 12.96
CA TYR A 232 17.38 21.96 11.77
C TYR A 232 16.13 21.21 11.36
N LYS A 233 15.86 21.21 10.05
CA LYS A 233 14.58 20.75 9.50
C LYS A 233 14.70 19.72 8.39
N TYR A 234 15.91 19.50 7.87
CA TYR A 234 16.15 18.49 6.85
C TYR A 234 17.50 17.79 7.11
N VAL A 235 17.58 16.50 6.82
CA VAL A 235 18.79 15.68 6.97
C VAL A 235 19.02 14.90 5.69
N THR A 236 20.29 14.82 5.28
CA THR A 236 20.74 13.91 4.23
C THR A 236 21.86 13.05 4.76
N ALA A 237 21.95 11.82 4.26
CA ALA A 237 23.02 10.88 4.57
C ALA A 237 23.52 10.30 3.26
N ASP A 238 24.78 10.57 2.97
CA ASP A 238 25.49 10.08 1.81
C ASP A 238 26.46 8.99 2.24
N VAL A 239 26.25 7.78 1.74
CA VAL A 239 27.08 6.61 2.04
C VAL A 239 27.81 6.19 0.79
N TRP A 240 29.13 6.23 0.79
CA TRP A 240 29.93 5.90 -0.37
C TRP A 240 31.19 5.15 0.02
N TRP A 241 31.83 4.47 -0.93
CA TRP A 241 33.09 3.78 -0.66
C TRP A 241 34.09 3.95 -1.79
N ASP A 242 35.36 3.84 -1.43
CA ASP A 242 36.47 3.87 -2.38
C ASP A 242 36.42 2.63 -3.27
N SER A 243 36.32 2.83 -4.59
CA SER A 243 36.33 1.74 -5.55
C SER A 243 36.81 2.15 -6.94
N ILE A 244 37.19 1.14 -7.72
CA ILE A 244 37.50 1.24 -9.14
C ILE A 244 36.27 0.78 -9.92
N ILE A 245 35.76 1.62 -10.81
CA ILE A 245 34.61 1.32 -11.66
C ILE A 245 35.11 0.81 -13.02
N LEU A 246 34.77 -0.42 -13.37
CA LEU A 246 35.04 -1.05 -14.67
C LEU A 246 33.80 -1.06 -15.56
N GLY A 247 33.96 -0.69 -16.82
CA GLY A 247 32.88 -0.75 -17.82
C GLY A 247 31.73 0.22 -17.57
N GLY A 248 31.83 1.10 -16.57
CA GLY A 248 30.82 2.08 -16.18
C GLY A 248 29.78 1.59 -15.18
N PHE A 249 29.83 0.32 -14.74
CA PHE A 249 28.81 -0.27 -13.84
C PHE A 249 29.35 -1.28 -12.82
N ILE A 250 30.62 -1.69 -12.89
CA ILE A 250 31.18 -2.67 -11.94
C ILE A 250 32.10 -1.96 -10.93
N ALA A 251 31.68 -1.83 -9.68
CA ALA A 251 32.51 -1.30 -8.60
C ALA A 251 33.41 -2.39 -7.96
N ILE A 252 34.70 -2.09 -7.81
CA ILE A 252 35.70 -2.98 -7.21
C ILE A 252 36.48 -2.26 -6.10
N PRO A 253 36.44 -2.73 -4.84
CA PRO A 253 35.65 -3.86 -4.33
C PRO A 253 34.12 -3.60 -4.38
N PRO A 254 33.30 -4.66 -4.46
CA PRO A 254 31.85 -4.54 -4.41
C PRO A 254 31.40 -4.23 -2.98
N GLY A 255 30.37 -3.39 -2.87
CA GLY A 255 29.64 -3.13 -1.64
C GLY A 255 28.16 -3.01 -1.97
N ASP A 256 27.31 -3.44 -1.04
CA ASP A 256 25.85 -3.36 -1.21
C ASP A 256 25.19 -2.87 0.08
N PRO A 257 25.46 -1.60 0.47
CA PRO A 257 24.84 -1.03 1.65
C PRO A 257 23.39 -0.65 1.31
N ASP A 258 22.43 -1.13 2.09
CA ASP A 258 21.11 -0.53 2.20
C ASP A 258 21.13 0.46 3.37
N VAL A 259 20.66 1.68 3.13
CA VAL A 259 20.73 2.78 4.10
C VAL A 259 19.35 3.06 4.68
N GLN A 260 19.29 3.19 6.02
CA GLN A 260 18.09 3.59 6.72
C GLN A 260 18.38 4.76 7.68
N LEU A 261 17.48 5.74 7.76
CA LEU A 261 17.53 6.81 8.75
C LEU A 261 16.47 6.61 9.82
N PHE A 262 16.85 6.90 11.07
CA PHE A 262 15.94 6.85 12.20
C PHE A 262 16.08 8.09 13.06
N CYS A 263 14.94 8.55 13.58
CA CYS A 263 14.87 9.57 14.62
C CYS A 263 14.21 8.98 15.87
N GLN A 264 14.51 9.56 17.02
CA GLN A 264 13.84 9.18 18.27
C GLN A 264 12.50 9.93 18.41
N GLN A 265 11.40 9.18 18.57
CA GLN A 265 10.06 9.73 18.80
C GLN A 265 9.35 8.92 19.87
N GLY A 266 8.80 9.60 20.90
CA GLY A 266 8.09 8.91 22.00
C GLY A 266 8.94 7.92 22.81
N GLY A 267 10.27 8.01 22.74
CA GLY A 267 11.19 7.05 23.35
C GLY A 267 11.53 5.85 22.47
N GLU A 268 10.90 5.72 21.31
CA GLU A 268 11.14 4.66 20.32
C GLU A 268 11.91 5.20 19.11
N TRP A 269 12.43 4.29 18.29
CA TRP A 269 13.09 4.63 17.02
C TRP A 269 12.08 4.55 15.89
N MET A 270 11.77 5.68 15.26
CA MET A 270 10.99 5.73 14.04
C MET A 270 11.94 5.73 12.85
N GLN A 271 11.73 4.82 11.90
CA GLN A 271 12.42 4.87 10.61
C GLN A 271 11.80 5.99 9.77
N THR A 272 12.63 6.92 9.30
CA THR A 272 12.17 8.09 8.54
C THR A 272 12.53 8.02 7.07
N ALA A 273 13.53 7.20 6.71
CA ALA A 273 13.89 6.89 5.34
C ALA A 273 14.50 5.49 5.24
N ALA A 274 14.29 4.82 4.12
CA ALA A 274 15.01 3.61 3.74
C ALA A 274 15.24 3.62 2.24
N VAL A 275 16.47 3.32 1.83
CA VAL A 275 16.93 3.36 0.45
C VAL A 275 17.73 2.09 0.17
N ALA A 276 17.42 1.49 -0.97
CA ALA A 276 18.09 0.32 -1.54
C ALA A 276 18.21 0.57 -3.05
N ASN A 277 19.21 1.35 -3.44
CA ASN A 277 19.51 1.60 -4.85
C ASN A 277 20.30 0.44 -5.42
N TRP A 278 20.08 0.19 -6.71
CA TRP A 278 20.91 -0.75 -7.43
C TRP A 278 22.24 -0.09 -7.81
N ASN A 279 23.17 -0.06 -6.84
CA ASN A 279 24.48 0.59 -6.93
C ASN A 279 25.35 0.14 -8.12
N ILE A 280 25.03 -0.99 -8.76
CA ILE A 280 25.61 -1.41 -10.04
C ILE A 280 25.35 -0.37 -11.14
N LEU A 281 24.15 0.22 -11.18
CA LEU A 281 23.75 1.18 -12.21
C LEU A 281 23.97 2.64 -11.79
N THR A 282 23.88 2.93 -10.50
CA THR A 282 23.94 4.31 -9.96
C THR A 282 25.32 4.69 -9.41
N GLY A 283 26.24 3.73 -9.30
CA GLY A 283 27.56 3.91 -8.74
C GLY A 283 27.64 3.52 -7.25
N PRO A 284 28.86 3.47 -6.69
CA PRO A 284 29.15 2.97 -5.34
C PRO A 284 28.81 4.03 -4.27
N ARG A 285 27.52 4.38 -4.23
CA ARG A 285 26.94 5.41 -3.40
C ARG A 285 25.48 5.08 -3.11
N GLU A 286 25.08 5.34 -1.87
CA GLU A 286 23.71 5.41 -1.43
C GLU A 286 23.39 6.77 -0.85
N TYR A 287 22.15 7.20 -1.01
CA TYR A 287 21.72 8.51 -0.54
C TYR A 287 20.33 8.41 0.07
N ALA A 288 20.26 8.67 1.37
CA ALA A 288 19.03 8.76 2.12
C ALA A 288 18.80 10.18 2.60
N GLU A 289 17.55 10.55 2.81
CA GLU A 289 17.16 11.88 3.22
C GLU A 289 15.83 11.89 3.93
N SER A 290 15.61 12.93 4.74
CA SER A 290 14.40 13.02 5.52
C SER A 290 14.16 14.42 6.06
N TYR A 291 12.91 14.85 6.07
CA TYR A 291 12.43 15.90 6.98
C TYR A 291 12.71 15.53 8.45
N VAL A 292 13.06 16.54 9.26
CA VAL A 292 13.31 16.34 10.70
C VAL A 292 12.00 16.35 11.46
N TYR A 293 11.45 15.14 11.67
CA TYR A 293 10.26 14.92 12.50
C TYR A 293 10.45 15.31 13.97
N ASN A 294 11.66 15.11 14.50
CA ASN A 294 12.03 15.49 15.87
C ASN A 294 13.53 15.78 15.96
N THR A 295 13.92 16.77 16.76
CA THR A 295 15.32 17.08 17.03
C THR A 295 15.87 16.15 18.13
N GLY A 296 17.18 16.14 18.30
CA GLY A 296 17.86 15.28 19.28
C GLY A 296 18.46 14.03 18.65
N ASN A 297 18.16 12.85 19.21
CA ASN A 297 18.86 11.62 18.88
C ASN A 297 18.41 11.02 17.55
N TRP A 298 19.37 10.81 16.66
CA TRP A 298 19.20 10.16 15.38
C TRP A 298 20.21 9.03 15.23
N ARG A 299 19.96 8.13 14.28
CA ARG A 299 20.94 7.13 13.86
C ARG A 299 20.76 6.78 12.40
N ILE A 300 21.86 6.44 11.74
CA ILE A 300 21.82 5.72 10.47
C ILE A 300 21.90 4.22 10.77
N GLY A 301 21.20 3.42 10.00
CA GLY A 301 21.40 1.98 9.87
C GLY A 301 22.01 1.68 8.51
N ILE A 302 23.02 0.83 8.49
CA ILE A 302 23.60 0.27 7.26
C ILE A 302 23.47 -1.23 7.34
N THR A 303 22.68 -1.80 6.43
CA THR A 303 22.58 -3.25 6.23
C THR A 303 23.40 -3.60 5.01
N ASP A 304 24.35 -4.51 5.12
CA ASP A 304 25.25 -4.84 4.01
C ASP A 304 24.93 -6.26 3.53
N ILE A 305 24.28 -6.32 2.37
CA ILE A 305 23.79 -7.58 1.80
C ILE A 305 24.99 -8.33 1.20
N PRO A 306 25.15 -9.64 1.50
CA PRO A 306 26.20 -10.44 0.88
C PRO A 306 26.02 -10.46 -0.64
N THR A 307 26.90 -9.74 -1.35
CA THR A 307 26.92 -9.75 -2.83
C THR A 307 27.76 -10.92 -3.33
N GLU A 308 27.19 -11.73 -4.23
CA GLU A 308 27.98 -12.71 -4.96
C GLU A 308 29.00 -11.99 -5.85
N ALA A 309 30.27 -12.39 -5.78
CA ALA A 309 31.34 -11.73 -6.51
C ALA A 309 31.04 -11.72 -8.03
N PRO A 310 31.06 -10.55 -8.70
CA PRO A 310 30.89 -10.51 -10.14
C PRO A 310 32.04 -11.25 -10.82
N ARG A 311 31.73 -12.09 -11.81
CA ARG A 311 32.74 -12.74 -12.66
C ARG A 311 33.36 -11.68 -13.59
N ILE A 312 34.66 -11.46 -13.44
CA ILE A 312 35.43 -10.47 -14.22
C ILE A 312 36.00 -11.14 -15.48
N ASP A 313 35.73 -10.58 -16.65
CA ASP A 313 36.47 -10.86 -17.89
C ASP A 313 37.27 -9.60 -18.28
N LEU A 314 38.58 -9.72 -18.36
CA LEU A 314 39.52 -8.60 -18.40
C LEU A 314 40.09 -8.41 -19.80
N LEU A 315 39.53 -7.47 -20.58
CA LEU A 315 40.20 -6.57 -21.55
C LEU A 315 39.16 -6.01 -22.55
N GLY A 316 38.64 -4.81 -22.27
CA GLY A 316 37.65 -4.21 -23.18
C GLY A 316 37.27 -2.73 -23.02
N GLY A 317 37.73 -2.01 -21.99
CA GLY A 317 37.72 -0.54 -22.01
C GLY A 317 37.04 0.18 -20.82
N LEU A 318 37.57 1.38 -20.55
CA LEU A 318 37.12 2.44 -19.63
C LEU A 318 37.14 2.13 -18.12
N LEU A 319 38.24 2.51 -17.47
CA LEU A 319 38.41 2.59 -16.01
C LEU A 319 37.99 3.97 -15.50
N THR A 320 37.19 4.04 -14.44
CA THR A 320 36.89 5.26 -13.67
C THR A 320 37.25 5.05 -12.20
N LEU A 321 37.77 6.07 -11.51
CA LEU A 321 38.15 5.99 -10.09
C LEU A 321 37.15 6.78 -9.25
N GLN A 322 36.60 6.15 -8.21
CA GLN A 322 35.82 6.82 -7.17
C GLN A 322 36.58 6.78 -5.85
N GLY A 323 36.84 7.97 -5.29
CA GLY A 323 37.58 8.12 -4.05
C GLY A 323 39.10 7.87 -4.22
N SER A 324 39.73 7.26 -3.22
CA SER A 324 41.18 7.06 -3.15
C SER A 324 41.65 5.76 -3.80
N PRO A 325 42.54 5.79 -4.82
CA PRO A 325 43.04 4.58 -5.49
C PRO A 325 43.81 3.63 -4.55
N LEU A 326 44.52 4.20 -3.57
CA LEU A 326 45.27 3.40 -2.58
C LEU A 326 44.31 2.65 -1.66
N GLN A 327 43.23 3.31 -1.23
CA GLN A 327 42.22 2.69 -0.37
C GLN A 327 41.44 1.61 -1.12
N ALA A 328 41.01 1.87 -2.36
CA ALA A 328 40.34 0.86 -3.19
C ALA A 328 41.16 -0.44 -3.32
N LEU A 329 42.49 -0.32 -3.49
CA LEU A 329 43.39 -1.48 -3.56
C LEU A 329 43.59 -2.18 -2.20
N LEU A 330 43.58 -1.44 -1.08
CA LEU A 330 43.65 -2.00 0.27
C LEU A 330 42.36 -2.74 0.66
N SER A 331 41.21 -2.20 0.27
CA SER A 331 39.87 -2.75 0.56
C SER A 331 39.63 -4.10 -0.11
N LEU A 332 40.28 -4.39 -1.25
CA LEU A 332 40.32 -5.74 -1.86
C LEU A 332 40.84 -6.83 -0.91
N ARG A 333 41.69 -6.46 0.06
CA ARG A 333 42.26 -7.40 1.04
C ARG A 333 41.61 -7.31 2.43
N ARG A 334 40.97 -6.19 2.76
CA ARG A 334 40.47 -5.87 4.11
C ARG A 334 38.94 -5.81 4.21
N GLY A 335 38.22 -5.88 3.10
CA GLY A 335 36.80 -5.56 3.03
C GLY A 335 36.56 -4.08 2.74
N VAL A 336 35.33 -3.73 2.37
CA VAL A 336 34.92 -2.35 2.10
C VAL A 336 34.81 -1.55 3.40
N THR A 337 35.16 -0.26 3.35
CA THR A 337 34.78 0.72 4.38
C THR A 337 33.82 1.71 3.73
N TYR A 338 32.63 1.82 4.30
CA TYR A 338 31.64 2.82 3.92
C TYR A 338 31.94 4.12 4.65
N ASN A 339 32.17 5.19 3.89
CA ASN A 339 32.23 6.55 4.37
C ASN A 339 30.80 7.09 4.44
N VAL A 340 30.42 7.64 5.59
CA VAL A 340 29.08 8.17 5.80
C VAL A 340 29.19 9.66 6.13
N ASP A 341 28.61 10.48 5.26
CA ASP A 341 28.52 11.91 5.41
C ASP A 341 27.06 12.29 5.67
N VAL A 342 26.77 12.69 6.91
CA VAL A 342 25.46 13.22 7.28
C VAL A 342 25.52 14.74 7.24
N ALA A 343 24.61 15.37 6.50
CA ALA A 343 24.42 16.81 6.50
C ALA A 343 23.04 17.16 7.08
N MET A 344 23.03 18.17 7.95
CA MET A 344 21.86 18.67 8.65
C MET A 344 21.64 20.12 8.21
N TYR A 345 20.45 20.40 7.71
CA TYR A 345 20.10 21.70 7.12
C TYR A 345 19.18 22.50 8.05
N PRO A 346 19.53 23.77 8.34
CA PRO A 346 18.67 24.66 9.10
C PRO A 346 17.39 24.94 8.32
N GLY A 347 16.28 25.19 9.03
CA GLY A 347 15.02 25.51 8.37
C GLY A 347 13.94 26.09 9.27
N THR A 348 12.83 26.46 8.64
CA THR A 348 11.63 27.00 9.30
C THR A 348 10.39 26.35 8.72
N GLU A 349 9.31 26.35 9.49
CA GLU A 349 8.01 25.88 9.05
C GLU A 349 7.00 27.02 9.01
N MET A 350 5.98 26.86 8.18
CA MET A 350 4.81 27.73 8.13
C MET A 350 3.56 26.92 7.78
N ASP A 351 2.45 27.27 8.40
CA ASP A 351 1.15 26.69 8.09
C ASP A 351 0.59 27.27 6.79
N ILE A 352 -0.05 26.42 6.00
CA ILE A 352 -0.92 26.86 4.90
C ILE A 352 -2.30 27.16 5.51
N PRO A 353 -2.78 28.41 5.43
CA PRO A 353 -3.98 28.81 6.16
C PRO A 353 -5.25 28.13 5.60
N GLU A 354 -5.32 27.88 4.29
CA GLU A 354 -6.42 27.16 3.67
C GLU A 354 -6.27 25.65 3.85
N THR A 355 -7.39 25.01 4.20
CA THR A 355 -7.49 23.56 4.31
C THR A 355 -8.02 22.97 3.01
N PRO A 356 -7.31 22.02 2.38
CA PRO A 356 -7.82 21.30 1.22
C PRO A 356 -9.16 20.61 1.55
N ALA A 357 -10.14 20.79 0.67
CA ALA A 357 -11.42 20.09 0.75
C ALA A 357 -11.32 18.67 0.18
N ALA A 358 -12.35 17.85 0.42
CA ALA A 358 -12.54 16.60 -0.31
C ALA A 358 -12.42 16.82 -1.82
N GLY A 359 -11.70 15.93 -2.52
CA GLY A 359 -11.50 16.08 -3.96
C GLY A 359 -10.48 17.14 -4.37
N SER A 360 -9.62 17.58 -3.44
CA SER A 360 -8.47 18.41 -3.80
C SER A 360 -7.48 17.64 -4.68
N ARG A 361 -7.15 18.21 -5.84
CA ARG A 361 -6.36 17.63 -6.92
C ARG A 361 -5.42 18.66 -7.54
N HIS A 362 -4.37 18.17 -8.19
CA HIS A 362 -3.39 18.97 -8.93
C HIS A 362 -2.84 20.12 -8.08
N ALA A 363 -2.43 19.80 -6.86
CA ALA A 363 -1.86 20.78 -5.96
C ALA A 363 -0.46 21.15 -6.43
N ARG A 364 -0.18 22.44 -6.48
CA ARG A 364 1.09 22.98 -6.95
C ARG A 364 1.58 24.02 -5.96
N PHE A 365 2.84 23.90 -5.56
CA PHE A 365 3.53 24.82 -4.65
C PHE A 365 4.82 25.29 -5.30
N VAL A 366 5.09 26.59 -5.28
CA VAL A 366 6.29 27.19 -5.88
C VAL A 366 6.97 28.06 -4.86
N LEU A 367 8.17 27.69 -4.45
CA LEU A 367 9.07 28.51 -3.65
C LEU A 367 9.97 29.31 -4.59
N GLU A 368 10.06 30.63 -4.36
CA GLU A 368 10.94 31.54 -5.10
C GLU A 368 11.68 32.46 -4.12
N TRP A 369 12.93 32.79 -4.43
CA TRP A 369 13.74 33.75 -3.67
C TRP A 369 14.59 34.61 -4.60
N ASP A 370 15.00 35.77 -4.11
CA ASP A 370 15.69 36.78 -4.95
C ASP A 370 17.22 36.68 -4.90
N ASP A 371 17.79 35.99 -3.90
CA ASP A 371 19.25 35.86 -3.76
C ASP A 371 19.78 34.62 -4.51
N PRO A 372 20.44 34.79 -5.68
CA PRO A 372 20.95 33.66 -6.46
C PRO A 372 22.12 32.93 -5.80
N SER A 373 22.67 33.47 -4.70
CA SER A 373 23.70 32.79 -3.91
C SER A 373 23.13 31.86 -2.85
N ALA A 374 21.83 31.93 -2.58
CA ALA A 374 21.14 31.04 -1.66
C ALA A 374 20.59 29.81 -2.41
N HIS A 375 20.67 28.65 -1.77
CA HIS A 375 20.06 27.41 -2.26
C HIS A 375 19.03 26.94 -1.23
N LEU A 376 17.76 27.24 -1.50
CA LEU A 376 16.66 26.81 -0.66
C LEU A 376 16.00 25.56 -1.24
N GLY A 377 15.63 24.65 -0.35
CA GLY A 377 14.72 23.55 -0.61
C GLY A 377 13.47 23.70 0.25
N PHE A 378 12.43 22.94 -0.08
CA PHE A 378 11.26 22.86 0.78
C PHE A 378 10.53 21.53 0.70
N SER A 379 9.80 21.21 1.76
CA SER A 379 8.96 20.03 1.90
C SER A 379 7.51 20.43 2.11
N LEU A 380 6.59 19.67 1.52
CA LEU A 380 5.18 19.65 1.91
C LEU A 380 4.99 18.65 3.03
N ILE A 381 4.50 19.12 4.17
CA ILE A 381 4.21 18.31 5.35
C ILE A 381 2.70 18.20 5.50
N GLY A 382 2.21 16.97 5.62
CA GLY A 382 0.80 16.67 5.82
C GLY A 382 0.30 17.02 7.23
N PRO A 383 -1.02 16.99 7.43
CA PRO A 383 -1.66 17.39 8.68
C PRO A 383 -1.25 16.52 9.88
N ALA A 384 -0.90 15.25 9.66
CA ALA A 384 -0.43 14.36 10.73
C ALA A 384 1.09 14.48 11.00
N GLY A 385 1.77 15.37 10.28
CA GLY A 385 3.21 15.64 10.43
C GLY A 385 4.11 14.80 9.53
N GLU A 386 3.54 14.02 8.61
CA GLU A 386 4.22 13.24 7.60
C GLU A 386 4.80 14.11 6.48
N GLU A 387 6.03 13.84 6.07
CA GLU A 387 6.56 14.44 4.84
C GLU A 387 5.89 13.80 3.63
N ILE A 388 5.22 14.61 2.80
CA ILE A 388 4.58 14.16 1.57
C ILE A 388 5.61 14.09 0.44
N VAL A 389 6.36 15.17 0.26
CA VAL A 389 7.35 15.32 -0.81
C VAL A 389 8.25 16.53 -0.55
N SER A 390 9.48 16.47 -1.06
CA SER A 390 10.47 17.55 -1.01
C SER A 390 10.97 17.95 -2.40
N ALA A 391 11.28 19.23 -2.58
CA ALA A 391 11.92 19.77 -3.77
C ALA A 391 13.20 20.55 -3.40
N ARG A 392 14.30 20.22 -4.09
CA ARG A 392 15.66 20.73 -3.81
C ARG A 392 16.57 20.61 -5.02
N ASN A 393 16.26 21.33 -6.09
CA ASN A 393 17.17 21.49 -7.21
C ASN A 393 18.40 22.31 -6.80
N ALA A 394 19.58 21.84 -7.21
CA ALA A 394 20.85 22.51 -6.96
C ALA A 394 21.06 23.77 -7.82
N THR A 395 20.17 24.08 -8.75
CA THR A 395 20.30 25.18 -9.69
C THR A 395 19.02 26.01 -9.77
N GLY A 396 19.20 27.33 -9.81
CA GLY A 396 18.10 28.29 -9.91
C GLY A 396 17.64 28.83 -8.56
N SER A 397 16.74 29.81 -8.62
CA SER A 397 16.16 30.49 -7.47
C SER A 397 14.67 30.15 -7.27
N GLN A 398 14.29 28.93 -7.69
CA GLN A 398 12.93 28.43 -7.67
C GLN A 398 12.92 26.92 -7.39
N GLN A 399 11.97 26.47 -6.58
CA GLN A 399 11.61 25.06 -6.40
C GLN A 399 10.11 24.87 -6.65
N VAL A 400 9.74 23.70 -7.16
CA VAL A 400 8.34 23.35 -7.45
C VAL A 400 8.00 21.99 -6.86
N ILE A 401 6.88 21.91 -6.15
CA ILE A 401 6.25 20.66 -5.73
C ILE A 401 4.91 20.55 -6.44
N GLU A 402 4.65 19.41 -7.07
CA GLU A 402 3.36 19.05 -7.64
C GLU A 402 2.89 17.74 -7.03
N VAL A 403 1.66 17.74 -6.52
CA VAL A 403 1.02 16.57 -5.89
C VAL A 403 -0.32 16.36 -6.56
N GLU A 404 -0.57 15.13 -7.05
CA GLU A 404 -1.81 14.82 -7.78
C GLU A 404 -3.05 15.02 -6.89
N ARG A 405 -2.95 14.69 -5.59
CA ARG A 405 -4.08 14.65 -4.65
C ARG A 405 -3.65 15.14 -3.27
N LEU A 406 -4.47 15.97 -2.65
CA LEU A 406 -4.35 16.29 -1.22
C LEU A 406 -5.48 15.61 -0.44
N GLY A 407 -5.16 15.17 0.77
CA GLY A 407 -6.15 14.68 1.74
C GLY A 407 -6.91 15.85 2.36
N GLY A 408 -8.16 15.60 2.78
CA GLY A 408 -8.88 16.58 3.60
C GLY A 408 -8.29 16.68 4.99
N CYS A 409 -8.33 17.87 5.59
CA CYS A 409 -7.88 18.10 6.97
C CYS A 409 -9.02 17.93 7.97
N LEU A 410 -8.73 17.39 9.17
CA LEU A 410 -9.67 17.47 10.29
C LEU A 410 -9.77 18.92 10.81
N PRO A 411 -10.83 19.26 11.59
CA PRO A 411 -10.95 20.60 12.16
C PRO A 411 -9.73 20.99 13.01
N GLY A 412 -9.05 22.07 12.59
CA GLY A 412 -7.85 22.59 13.26
C GLY A 412 -6.52 22.00 12.76
N GLU A 413 -6.55 21.06 11.81
CA GLU A 413 -5.37 20.56 11.14
C GLU A 413 -5.09 21.33 9.85
N HIS A 414 -3.80 21.45 9.51
CA HIS A 414 -3.33 22.18 8.34
C HIS A 414 -2.14 21.46 7.71
N TYR A 415 -2.02 21.59 6.39
CA TYR A 415 -0.75 21.32 5.73
C TYR A 415 0.28 22.38 6.11
N ARG A 416 1.55 21.99 6.13
CA ARG A 416 2.67 22.88 6.43
C ARG A 416 3.71 22.83 5.33
N LEU A 417 4.45 23.92 5.19
CA LEU A 417 5.63 23.98 4.35
C LEU A 417 6.86 24.13 5.24
N CYS A 418 7.83 23.25 5.02
CA CYS A 418 9.13 23.31 5.67
C CYS A 418 10.14 23.85 4.66
N ILE A 419 10.72 25.02 4.93
CA ILE A 419 11.73 25.66 4.07
C ILE A 419 13.09 25.48 4.75
N PHE A 420 14.08 25.00 4.01
CA PHE A 420 15.43 24.75 4.53
C PHE A 420 16.51 25.28 3.59
N SER A 421 17.67 25.64 4.15
CA SER A 421 18.83 26.08 3.38
C SER A 421 19.79 24.92 3.17
N MET A 422 20.07 24.59 1.91
CA MET A 422 20.98 23.51 1.52
C MET A 422 22.45 23.90 1.60
N ASP A 423 22.74 25.19 1.79
CA ASP A 423 24.08 25.72 1.99
C ASP A 423 24.14 26.61 3.23
N ASP A 424 25.37 26.94 3.63
CA ASP A 424 25.63 28.02 4.59
C ASP A 424 24.97 29.30 4.07
N THR A 425 24.04 29.83 4.85
CA THR A 425 23.34 31.05 4.46
C THR A 425 24.30 32.23 4.43
N ALA A 426 24.03 33.15 3.49
CA ALA A 426 24.79 34.37 3.35
C ALA A 426 24.83 35.20 4.66
N THR A 427 25.70 36.20 4.69
CA THR A 427 25.76 37.19 5.79
C THR A 427 24.49 38.03 5.91
N ARG A 428 23.57 37.95 4.94
CA ARG A 428 22.26 38.59 4.92
C ARG A 428 21.14 37.56 4.92
N SER A 429 19.98 37.97 5.40
CA SER A 429 18.77 37.16 5.32
C SER A 429 18.30 37.03 3.88
N VAL A 430 17.58 35.95 3.58
CA VAL A 430 17.04 35.67 2.25
C VAL A 430 15.53 35.73 2.31
N ASP A 431 14.94 36.71 1.63
CA ASP A 431 13.48 36.79 1.52
C ASP A 431 13.00 35.81 0.45
N TYR A 432 11.87 35.17 0.72
CA TYR A 432 11.26 34.21 -0.18
C TYR A 432 9.73 34.35 -0.21
N ARG A 433 9.17 33.88 -1.31
CA ARG A 433 7.73 33.84 -1.56
C ARG A 433 7.34 32.42 -1.95
N ILE A 434 6.21 31.95 -1.43
CA ILE A 434 5.62 30.69 -1.84
C ILE A 434 4.24 30.97 -2.41
N SER A 435 4.00 30.56 -3.66
CA SER A 435 2.65 30.54 -4.23
C SER A 435 2.14 29.11 -4.24
N TYR A 436 0.86 28.92 -3.97
CA TYR A 436 0.22 27.61 -4.00
C TYR A 436 -1.16 27.67 -4.64
N SER A 437 -1.56 26.55 -5.24
CA SER A 437 -2.91 26.35 -5.74
C SER A 437 -3.31 24.88 -5.78
N TRP A 438 -4.61 24.60 -5.74
CA TRP A 438 -5.19 23.28 -6.03
C TRP A 438 -6.63 23.43 -6.52
N HIS A 439 -7.11 22.40 -7.21
CA HIS A 439 -8.47 22.32 -7.73
C HIS A 439 -9.31 21.36 -6.89
N THR A 440 -10.59 21.68 -6.69
CA THR A 440 -11.56 20.80 -6.04
C THR A 440 -12.64 20.43 -7.06
N ASN A 441 -12.86 19.13 -7.26
CA ASN A 441 -13.77 18.62 -8.29
C ASN A 441 -15.08 17.98 -7.76
N TYR A 442 -15.20 17.71 -6.46
CA TYR A 442 -16.43 17.16 -5.86
C TYR A 442 -16.60 17.60 -4.39
N THR A 443 -17.79 17.41 -3.83
CA THR A 443 -18.12 17.77 -2.44
C THR A 443 -17.76 16.68 -1.42
N GLN A 444 -17.69 17.04 -0.14
CA GLN A 444 -17.50 16.10 0.98
C GLN A 444 -18.55 14.97 0.98
N GLU A 445 -19.78 15.23 0.53
CA GLU A 445 -20.85 14.21 0.43
C GLU A 445 -20.40 12.98 -0.35
N ARG A 446 -19.59 13.14 -1.41
CA ARG A 446 -19.06 12.01 -2.19
C ARG A 446 -18.21 11.09 -1.31
N ASN A 447 -17.36 11.66 -0.46
CA ASN A 447 -16.54 10.90 0.47
C ASN A 447 -17.41 10.22 1.52
N ASP A 448 -18.39 10.94 2.08
CA ASP A 448 -19.27 10.42 3.11
C ASP A 448 -20.10 9.21 2.60
N TYR A 449 -20.57 9.26 1.35
CA TYR A 449 -21.26 8.14 0.70
C TYR A 449 -20.35 6.93 0.50
N LEU A 450 -19.12 7.14 0.00
CA LEU A 450 -18.14 6.07 -0.16
C LEU A 450 -17.75 5.45 1.18
N THR A 451 -17.56 6.27 2.22
CA THR A 451 -17.31 5.79 3.59
C THR A 451 -18.51 5.00 4.11
N SER A 452 -19.74 5.51 3.94
CA SER A 452 -20.94 4.78 4.39
C SER A 452 -21.09 3.43 3.70
N ALA A 453 -20.83 3.35 2.39
CA ALA A 453 -20.91 2.10 1.64
C ALA A 453 -19.79 1.12 2.03
N SER A 454 -18.57 1.61 2.25
CA SER A 454 -17.42 0.79 2.62
C SER A 454 -17.58 0.18 4.02
N GLU A 455 -17.94 1.00 5.01
CA GLU A 455 -18.22 0.52 6.37
C GLU A 455 -19.44 -0.41 6.39
N GLY A 456 -20.47 -0.08 5.60
CA GLY A 456 -21.65 -0.91 5.41
C GLY A 456 -21.31 -2.29 4.85
N ALA A 457 -20.46 -2.37 3.83
CA ALA A 457 -20.00 -3.62 3.22
C ALA A 457 -19.30 -4.54 4.22
N ILE A 458 -18.38 -3.98 5.02
CA ILE A 458 -17.68 -4.73 6.06
C ILE A 458 -18.67 -5.21 7.13
N LEU A 459 -19.56 -4.33 7.59
CA LEU A 459 -20.58 -4.69 8.56
C LEU A 459 -21.47 -5.82 8.02
N ALA A 460 -21.92 -5.74 6.78
CA ALA A 460 -22.73 -6.76 6.11
C ALA A 460 -22.01 -8.12 6.06
N SER A 461 -20.73 -8.13 5.68
CA SER A 461 -19.87 -9.33 5.72
C SER A 461 -19.77 -9.95 7.12
N THR A 462 -19.57 -9.13 8.16
CA THR A 462 -19.46 -9.63 9.54
C THR A 462 -20.78 -10.16 10.09
N LEU A 463 -21.90 -9.58 9.66
CA LEU A 463 -23.24 -9.96 10.10
C LEU A 463 -23.85 -11.10 9.31
N ASN A 464 -23.17 -11.61 8.26
CA ASN A 464 -23.71 -12.60 7.35
C ASN A 464 -25.03 -12.09 6.73
N ALA A 465 -24.97 -10.93 6.08
CA ALA A 465 -26.11 -10.17 5.58
C ALA A 465 -25.79 -9.50 4.23
N PRO A 466 -26.78 -9.20 3.37
CA PRO A 466 -26.60 -8.29 2.25
C PRO A 466 -26.41 -6.84 2.71
N LEU A 467 -25.72 -6.04 1.87
CA LEU A 467 -25.63 -4.58 1.96
C LEU A 467 -26.76 -3.91 1.15
#